data_AF-A0A7V9AFW5-F1
#
_entry.id   AF-A0A7V9AFW5-F1
#
_cell.length_a   1.000
_cell.length_b   1.000
_cell.length_c   1.000
_cell.angle_alpha   90.00
_cell.angle_beta   90.00
_cell.angle_gamma   90.00
#
_symmetry.space_group_name_H-M   'P 1'
#
loop_
_entity.id
_entity.type
_entity.pdbx_description
1 polymer ?
#
loop_
_entity_poly.entity_id
_entity_poly.type
_entity_poly.pdbx_seq_one_letter_code
_entity_poly.pdbx_strand_id
1 'polypeptide(L)'
;MRVITRIAPDVGWLPVSFVNVYFLGRPGSPWVLVDTGLPGRARQITEAAEARFGAGARPEAIILTHGHFDHAGSAQALAEKWDVPIYAHALELPYLTGQSAYPPPDPTIGGAIAFLSRFMPSKPYDFGSRVRDLKPDTVPGLSDWEWLA
;
A
#
# COMPACT_ATOMS: atom_id res chain seq x y z
N MET A 1 8.81 -2.36 -18.80
CA MET A 1 7.85 -2.99 -17.88
C MET A 1 8.65 -3.69 -16.79
N ARG A 2 8.53 -3.29 -15.51
CA ARG A 2 9.16 -4.04 -14.42
C ARG A 2 8.20 -5.17 -14.04
N VAL A 3 8.68 -6.40 -14.16
CA VAL A 3 7.89 -7.60 -13.86
C VAL A 3 7.96 -7.87 -12.36
N ILE A 4 6.84 -8.28 -11.77
CA ILE A 4 6.80 -8.73 -10.36
C ILE A 4 7.76 -9.90 -10.18
N THR A 5 8.67 -9.78 -9.22
CA THR A 5 9.53 -10.90 -8.80
C THR A 5 8.72 -11.82 -7.88
N ARG A 6 8.57 -13.09 -8.24
CA ARG A 6 7.94 -14.09 -7.37
C ARG A 6 8.93 -14.52 -6.30
N ILE A 7 8.63 -14.24 -5.02
CA ILE A 7 9.47 -14.63 -3.88
C ILE A 7 8.87 -15.81 -3.09
N ALA A 8 7.58 -16.08 -3.24
CA ALA A 8 6.91 -17.33 -2.82
C ALA A 8 5.77 -17.68 -3.81
N PRO A 9 5.16 -18.87 -3.77
CA PRO A 9 4.11 -19.26 -4.73
C PRO A 9 3.00 -18.21 -4.92
N ASP A 10 2.59 -17.59 -3.83
CA ASP A 10 1.55 -16.57 -3.72
C ASP A 10 2.09 -15.18 -3.35
N VAL A 11 3.40 -15.00 -3.24
CA VAL A 11 3.99 -13.68 -2.91
C VAL A 11 4.77 -13.12 -4.09
N GLY A 12 4.26 -12.01 -4.62
CA GLY A 12 4.92 -11.16 -5.59
C GLY A 12 5.52 -9.91 -4.95
N TRP A 13 6.71 -9.52 -5.40
CA TRP A 13 7.41 -8.32 -4.96
C TRP A 13 7.69 -7.39 -6.14
N LEU A 14 7.46 -6.09 -5.95
CA LEU A 14 7.79 -5.03 -6.90
C LEU A 14 8.53 -3.90 -6.18
N PRO A 15 9.81 -3.63 -6.52
CA PRO A 15 10.50 -2.45 -6.05
C PRO A 15 9.98 -1.19 -6.75
N VAL A 16 9.52 -0.21 -5.96
CA VAL A 16 9.04 1.09 -6.40
C VAL A 16 9.98 2.17 -5.84
N SER A 17 10.99 2.53 -6.62
CA SER A 17 12.10 3.39 -6.17
C SER A 17 12.83 2.80 -4.96
N PHE A 18 12.69 3.39 -3.76
CA PHE A 18 13.36 2.98 -2.52
C PHE A 18 12.43 2.23 -1.54
N VAL A 19 11.19 1.96 -1.97
CA VAL A 19 10.17 1.25 -1.19
C VAL A 19 9.66 0.02 -1.96
N ASN A 20 8.91 -0.83 -1.27
CA ASN A 20 8.42 -2.09 -1.80
C ASN A 20 6.90 -2.09 -1.87
N VAL A 21 6.37 -2.77 -2.88
CA VAL A 21 4.96 -3.12 -3.01
C VAL A 21 4.85 -4.62 -3.17
N TYR A 22 3.93 -5.26 -2.45
CA TYR A 22 3.74 -6.70 -2.49
C TYR A 22 2.35 -7.07 -3.02
N PHE A 23 2.29 -8.22 -3.66
CA PHE A 23 1.09 -8.79 -4.26
C PHE A 23 0.89 -10.17 -3.66
N LEU A 24 -0.10 -10.33 -2.79
CA LEU A 24 -0.40 -11.57 -2.09
C LEU A 24 -1.54 -12.28 -2.81
N GLY A 25 -1.30 -13.48 -3.34
CA GLY A 25 -2.24 -14.25 -4.14
C GLY A 25 -1.56 -14.97 -5.31
N ARG A 26 -2.16 -16.10 -5.70
CA ARG A 26 -1.75 -16.87 -6.88
C ARG A 26 -2.44 -16.33 -8.14
N PRO A 27 -1.79 -16.40 -9.32
CA PRO A 27 -2.47 -16.10 -10.59
C PRO A 27 -3.76 -16.90 -10.74
N GLY A 28 -4.86 -16.23 -11.11
CA GLY A 28 -6.18 -16.85 -11.25
C GLY A 28 -6.96 -17.03 -9.95
N SER A 29 -6.45 -16.53 -8.81
CA SER A 29 -7.12 -16.53 -7.51
C SER A 29 -7.32 -15.09 -7.01
N PRO A 30 -8.18 -14.87 -5.98
CA PRO A 30 -8.21 -13.61 -5.26
C PRO A 30 -6.82 -13.20 -4.78
N TRP A 31 -6.57 -11.88 -4.75
CA TRP A 31 -5.28 -11.33 -4.34
C TRP A 31 -5.43 -9.98 -3.66
N VAL A 32 -4.43 -9.58 -2.89
CA VAL A 32 -4.37 -8.32 -2.12
C VAL A 32 -3.09 -7.58 -2.47
N LEU A 33 -3.17 -6.26 -2.52
CA LEU A 33 -2.01 -5.39 -2.63
C LEU A 33 -1.57 -4.94 -1.22
N VAL A 34 -0.28 -5.04 -0.91
CA VAL A 34 0.31 -4.47 0.32
C VAL A 34 1.22 -3.31 -0.05
N ASP A 35 0.91 -2.15 0.52
CA ASP A 35 1.45 -0.82 0.19
C ASP A 35 1.27 -0.42 -1.28
N THR A 36 1.49 0.86 -1.55
CA THR A 36 1.24 1.48 -2.87
C THR A 36 2.39 2.36 -3.34
N GLY A 37 3.49 2.38 -2.60
CA GLY A 37 4.68 3.14 -2.94
C GLY A 37 4.44 4.65 -2.99
N LEU A 38 5.29 5.32 -3.76
CA LEU A 38 5.28 6.78 -3.94
C LEU A 38 4.08 7.30 -4.75
N PRO A 39 3.77 8.60 -4.68
CA PRO A 39 2.80 9.23 -5.57
C PRO A 39 3.15 9.07 -7.05
N GLY A 40 2.12 8.92 -7.88
CA GLY A 40 2.27 8.78 -9.34
C GLY A 40 2.73 7.39 -9.81
N ARG A 41 2.67 6.37 -8.95
CA ARG A 41 3.10 4.99 -9.26
C ARG A 41 1.95 4.04 -9.57
N ALA A 42 0.70 4.49 -9.47
CA ALA A 42 -0.51 3.69 -9.75
C ALA A 42 -0.46 2.94 -11.10
N ARG A 43 0.00 3.59 -12.17
CA ARG A 43 0.14 2.97 -13.50
C ARG A 43 1.15 1.82 -13.48
N GLN A 44 2.33 2.02 -12.90
CA GLN A 44 3.37 0.99 -12.78
C GLN A 44 2.84 -0.23 -12.03
N ILE A 45 2.11 0.00 -10.92
CA ILE A 45 1.54 -1.06 -10.08
C ILE A 45 0.42 -1.80 -10.83
N THR A 46 -0.45 -1.09 -11.54
CA THR A 46 -1.51 -1.70 -12.34
C THR A 46 -0.93 -2.58 -13.45
N GLU A 47 0.03 -2.07 -14.24
CA GLU A 47 0.66 -2.83 -15.32
C GLU A 47 1.35 -4.09 -14.78
N ALA A 48 1.97 -4.00 -13.60
CA ALA A 48 2.58 -5.13 -12.91
C ALA A 48 1.53 -6.16 -12.45
N ALA A 49 0.40 -5.69 -11.90
CA ALA A 49 -0.72 -6.55 -11.51
C ALA A 49 -1.29 -7.30 -12.71
N GLU A 50 -1.56 -6.60 -13.81
CA GLU A 50 -2.11 -7.19 -15.03
C GLU A 50 -1.17 -8.22 -15.65
N ALA A 51 0.14 -7.96 -15.62
CA ALA A 51 1.13 -8.92 -16.09
C ALA A 51 1.17 -10.22 -15.26
N ARG A 52 0.78 -10.18 -13.98
CA ARG A 52 0.78 -11.35 -13.09
C ARG A 52 -0.57 -12.07 -13.03
N PHE A 53 -1.66 -11.32 -12.99
CA PHE A 53 -3.00 -11.82 -12.70
C PHE A 53 -3.95 -11.77 -13.91
N GLY A 54 -3.53 -11.18 -15.03
CA GLY A 54 -4.31 -11.06 -16.26
C GLY A 54 -4.85 -9.64 -16.51
N ALA A 55 -5.28 -9.38 -17.75
CA ALA A 55 -5.80 -8.08 -18.14
C ALA A 55 -7.02 -7.67 -17.30
N GLY A 56 -7.04 -6.43 -16.81
CA GLY A 56 -8.12 -5.95 -15.94
C GLY A 56 -8.12 -6.54 -14.53
N ALA A 57 -7.04 -7.21 -14.11
CA ALA A 57 -6.93 -7.73 -12.75
C ALA A 57 -7.07 -6.62 -11.70
N ARG A 58 -7.86 -6.91 -10.66
CA ARG A 58 -8.04 -6.06 -9.48
C ARG A 58 -7.87 -6.90 -8.21
N PRO A 59 -7.33 -6.31 -7.13
CA PRO A 59 -7.26 -6.99 -5.85
C PRO A 59 -8.63 -7.00 -5.17
N GLU A 60 -8.75 -7.78 -4.09
CA GLU A 60 -9.87 -7.72 -3.15
C GLU A 60 -9.77 -6.49 -2.23
N ALA A 61 -8.54 -6.06 -1.95
CA ALA A 61 -8.24 -4.94 -1.07
C ALA A 61 -6.83 -4.38 -1.30
N ILE A 62 -6.61 -3.17 -0.81
CA ILE A 62 -5.28 -2.61 -0.54
C ILE A 62 -5.08 -2.66 0.97
N ILE A 63 -3.93 -3.15 1.43
CA ILE A 63 -3.49 -3.07 2.82
C ILE A 63 -2.33 -2.09 2.89
N LEU A 64 -2.43 -1.10 3.77
CA LEU A 64 -1.33 -0.18 4.07
C LEU A 64 -0.67 -0.59 5.37
N THR A 65 0.67 -0.64 5.36
CA THR A 65 1.44 -0.79 6.60
C THR A 65 1.31 0.46 7.47
N HIS A 66 1.35 1.64 6.83
CA HIS A 66 1.12 2.94 7.43
C HIS A 66 0.86 4.01 6.36
N GLY A 67 0.46 5.21 6.79
CA GLY A 67 0.01 6.31 5.94
C GLY A 67 1.06 7.29 5.41
N HIS A 68 2.37 7.03 5.55
CA HIS A 68 3.38 7.92 4.94
C HIS A 68 3.34 7.90 3.42
N PHE A 69 3.82 8.98 2.80
CA PHE A 69 3.73 9.23 1.36
C PHE A 69 4.40 8.16 0.49
N ASP A 70 5.39 7.46 1.03
CA ASP A 70 6.14 6.40 0.37
C ASP A 70 5.48 5.02 0.49
N HIS A 71 4.40 4.90 1.25
CA HIS A 71 3.58 3.69 1.35
C HIS A 71 2.16 3.90 0.84
N ALA A 72 1.53 5.03 1.17
CA ALA A 72 0.16 5.37 0.79
C ALA A 72 0.08 6.26 -0.47
N GLY A 73 1.22 6.58 -1.10
CA GLY A 73 1.33 7.60 -2.13
C GLY A 73 0.46 7.40 -3.37
N SER A 74 0.21 6.16 -3.76
CA SER A 74 -0.68 5.82 -4.87
C SER A 74 -2.00 5.18 -4.44
N ALA A 75 -2.30 5.14 -3.13
CA ALA A 75 -3.42 4.39 -2.59
C ALA A 75 -4.78 4.88 -3.10
N GLN A 76 -5.03 6.19 -3.09
CA GLN A 76 -6.29 6.75 -3.59
C GLN A 76 -6.52 6.40 -5.06
N ALA A 77 -5.55 6.67 -5.93
CA ALA A 77 -5.67 6.43 -7.36
C ALA A 77 -5.89 4.94 -7.68
N LEU A 78 -5.24 4.03 -6.93
CA LEU A 78 -5.43 2.59 -7.08
C LEU A 78 -6.79 2.12 -6.54
N ALA A 79 -7.19 2.60 -5.35
CA ALA A 79 -8.46 2.26 -4.74
C ALA A 79 -9.66 2.72 -5.59
N GLU A 80 -9.59 3.91 -6.17
CA GLU A 80 -10.59 4.43 -7.11
C GLU A 80 -10.60 3.63 -8.41
N LYS A 81 -9.42 3.31 -8.96
CA LYS A 81 -9.31 2.56 -10.21
C LYS A 81 -9.91 1.16 -10.12
N TRP A 82 -9.63 0.44 -9.03
CA TRP A 82 -10.10 -0.93 -8.84
C TRP A 82 -11.46 -1.03 -8.14
N ASP A 83 -11.92 0.09 -7.58
CA ASP A 83 -13.06 0.20 -6.67
C ASP A 83 -12.98 -0.79 -5.51
N VAL A 84 -11.92 -0.67 -4.72
CA VAL A 84 -11.59 -1.57 -3.61
C VAL A 84 -11.43 -0.80 -2.29
N PRO A 85 -11.68 -1.45 -1.14
CA PRO A 85 -11.37 -0.88 0.17
C PRO A 85 -9.87 -0.80 0.43
N ILE A 86 -9.50 0.12 1.32
CA ILE A 86 -8.18 0.23 1.93
C ILE A 86 -8.29 -0.25 3.38
N TYR A 87 -7.42 -1.16 3.79
CA TYR A 87 -7.30 -1.61 5.17
C TYR A 87 -5.98 -1.13 5.75
N ALA A 88 -5.99 -0.76 7.03
CA ALA A 88 -4.80 -0.43 7.80
C ALA A 88 -5.06 -0.75 9.28
N HIS A 89 -4.01 -0.78 10.08
CA HIS A 89 -4.15 -0.93 11.52
C HIS A 89 -4.99 0.22 12.11
N ALA A 90 -5.78 -0.05 13.16
CA ALA A 90 -6.67 0.93 13.79
C ALA A 90 -5.99 2.25 14.16
N LEU A 91 -4.73 2.21 14.60
CA LEU A 91 -3.94 3.40 14.96
C LEU A 91 -3.58 4.28 13.75
N GLU A 92 -3.62 3.73 12.54
CA GLU A 92 -3.32 4.46 11.32
C GLU A 92 -4.54 5.23 10.80
N LEU A 93 -5.77 4.85 11.20
CA LEU A 93 -7.00 5.43 10.68
C LEU A 93 -7.05 6.96 10.78
N PRO A 94 -6.68 7.60 11.91
CA PRO A 94 -6.74 9.06 11.99
C PRO A 94 -5.89 9.78 10.94
N TYR A 95 -4.77 9.20 10.51
CA TYR A 95 -3.86 9.77 9.50
C TYR A 95 -4.33 9.53 8.05
N LEU A 96 -5.18 8.52 7.85
CA LEU A 96 -5.73 8.10 6.56
C LEU A 96 -7.12 8.71 6.29
N THR A 97 -7.75 9.28 7.30
CA THR A 97 -9.07 9.95 7.22
C THR A 97 -8.99 11.45 7.55
N GLY A 98 -7.80 12.05 7.47
CA GLY A 98 -7.58 13.48 7.71
C GLY A 98 -7.85 13.97 9.14
N GLN A 99 -8.00 13.08 10.13
CA GLN A 99 -8.28 13.44 11.52
C GLN A 99 -7.01 13.81 12.31
N SER A 100 -5.85 13.34 11.85
CA SER A 100 -4.54 13.63 12.44
C SER A 100 -3.49 13.76 11.34
N ALA A 101 -2.33 14.32 11.69
CA ALA A 101 -1.14 14.35 10.85
C ALA A 101 0.02 13.69 11.59
N TYR A 102 0.92 13.02 10.86
CA TYR A 102 2.13 12.48 11.47
C TYR A 102 2.95 13.62 12.10
N PRO A 103 3.71 13.33 13.17
CA PRO A 103 4.66 14.28 13.71
C PRO A 103 5.57 14.83 12.62
N PRO A 104 5.99 16.11 12.72
CA PRO A 104 6.98 16.63 11.80
C PRO A 104 8.24 15.77 11.88
N PRO A 105 8.92 15.54 10.74
CA PRO A 105 10.11 14.74 10.75
C PRO A 105 11.21 15.44 11.57
N ASP A 106 12.06 14.64 12.24
CA ASP A 106 13.15 15.15 13.05
C ASP A 106 14.48 15.13 12.26
N PRO A 107 14.98 16.27 11.78
CA PRO A 107 16.25 16.32 11.04
C PRO A 107 17.48 16.23 11.95
N THR A 108 17.31 16.25 13.28
CA THR A 108 18.42 16.32 14.25
C THR A 108 19.01 14.95 14.57
N ILE A 109 18.33 13.86 14.21
CA ILE A 109 18.79 12.48 14.43
C ILE A 109 19.97 12.06 13.54
N GLY A 110 20.39 12.93 12.60
CA GLY A 110 21.52 12.72 11.70
C GLY A 110 21.21 11.87 10.47
N GLY A 111 22.09 11.94 9.46
CA GLY A 111 21.96 11.22 8.20
C GLY A 111 21.25 12.01 7.09
N ALA A 112 21.54 11.63 5.84
CA ALA A 112 21.09 12.37 4.66
C ALA A 112 19.55 12.38 4.50
N ILE A 113 18.89 11.25 4.80
CA ILE A 113 17.43 11.13 4.71
C ILE A 113 16.74 12.01 5.77
N ALA A 114 17.18 11.93 7.02
CA ALA A 114 16.65 12.77 8.10
C ALA A 114 16.81 14.26 7.78
N PHE A 115 17.96 14.67 7.24
CA PHE A 115 18.17 16.06 6.83
C PHE A 115 17.20 16.52 5.73
N LEU A 116 16.96 15.66 4.72
CA LEU A 116 16.08 15.93 3.57
C LEU A 116 14.58 15.78 3.88
N SER A 117 14.23 15.09 4.96
CA SER A 117 12.84 14.80 5.35
C SER A 117 11.93 16.05 5.45
N ARG A 118 12.51 17.21 5.78
CA ARG A 118 11.80 18.50 5.83
C ARG A 118 11.12 18.90 4.51
N PHE A 119 11.55 18.32 3.39
CA PHE A 119 11.01 18.56 2.06
C PHE A 119 10.08 17.44 1.59
N MET A 120 9.93 16.37 2.38
CA MET A 120 9.04 15.26 2.05
C MET A 120 7.59 15.63 2.33
N PRO A 121 6.63 15.09 1.57
CA PRO A 121 5.21 15.29 1.85
C PRO A 121 4.84 14.78 3.26
N SER A 122 4.24 15.64 4.07
CA SER A 122 3.74 15.32 5.41
C SER A 122 2.23 15.55 5.56
N LYS A 123 1.55 15.97 4.49
CA LYS A 123 0.10 16.19 4.53
C LYS A 123 -0.60 14.86 4.77
N PRO A 124 -1.56 14.80 5.71
CA PRO A 124 -2.35 13.59 5.91
C PRO A 124 -3.20 13.31 4.66
N TYR A 125 -3.48 12.03 4.47
CA TYR A 125 -4.42 11.59 3.46
C TYR A 125 -5.84 11.63 4.01
N ASP A 126 -6.81 11.79 3.12
CA ASP A 126 -8.22 11.55 3.43
C ASP A 126 -8.81 10.65 2.35
N PHE A 127 -8.80 9.35 2.63
CA PHE A 127 -9.42 8.34 1.76
C PHE A 127 -10.90 8.11 2.11
N GLY A 128 -11.47 8.90 3.02
CA GLY A 128 -12.88 8.87 3.41
C GLY A 128 -13.35 7.49 3.85
N SER A 129 -14.53 7.09 3.35
CA SER A 129 -15.18 5.82 3.70
C SER A 129 -14.52 4.57 3.10
N ARG A 130 -13.44 4.72 2.31
CA ARG A 130 -12.70 3.58 1.75
C ARG A 130 -11.79 2.92 2.78
N VAL A 131 -11.38 3.63 3.83
CA VAL A 131 -10.49 3.09 4.88
C VAL A 131 -11.28 2.29 5.89
N ARG A 132 -10.75 1.12 6.26
CA ARG A 132 -11.30 0.22 7.25
C ARG A 132 -10.20 -0.30 8.15
N ASP A 133 -10.56 -0.63 9.38
CA ASP A 133 -9.67 -1.31 10.32
C ASP A 133 -9.36 -2.73 9.83
N LEU A 134 -8.08 -3.10 9.78
CA LEU A 134 -7.63 -4.46 9.53
C LEU A 134 -7.72 -5.26 10.84
N LYS A 135 -8.69 -6.18 10.89
CA LYS A 135 -8.90 -7.00 12.09
C LYS A 135 -7.89 -8.14 12.19
N PRO A 136 -7.41 -8.48 13.41
CA PRO A 136 -6.62 -9.68 13.65
C PRO A 136 -7.25 -10.92 13.03
N ASP A 137 -6.40 -11.90 12.72
CA ASP A 137 -6.78 -13.22 12.21
C ASP A 137 -7.43 -13.22 10.82
N THR A 138 -7.50 -12.07 10.15
CA THR A 138 -8.17 -11.94 8.84
C THR A 138 -7.34 -11.16 7.83
N VAL A 139 -7.27 -11.67 6.61
CA VAL A 139 -6.79 -10.93 5.44
C VAL A 139 -7.88 -10.96 4.37
N PRO A 140 -8.41 -9.79 3.93
CA PRO A 140 -9.53 -9.73 2.99
C PRO A 140 -9.29 -10.56 1.73
N GLY A 141 -10.12 -11.58 1.50
CA GLY A 141 -10.05 -12.43 0.31
C GLY A 141 -8.95 -13.49 0.30
N LEU A 142 -8.13 -13.60 1.36
CA LEU A 142 -7.04 -14.58 1.47
C LEU A 142 -7.23 -15.45 2.71
N SER A 143 -7.89 -16.61 2.55
CA SER A 143 -8.19 -17.56 3.65
C SER A 143 -6.95 -18.24 4.24
N ASP A 144 -5.88 -18.34 3.46
CA ASP A 144 -4.63 -19.00 3.86
C ASP A 144 -3.66 -18.03 4.54
N TRP A 145 -4.09 -16.78 4.78
CA TRP A 145 -3.30 -15.72 5.39
C TRP A 145 -3.93 -15.24 6.69
N GLU A 146 -3.09 -14.98 7.67
CA GLU A 146 -3.46 -14.50 8.99
C GLU A 146 -2.77 -13.15 9.26
N TRP A 147 -3.53 -12.18 9.76
CA TRP A 147 -2.96 -10.91 10.24
C TRP A 147 -2.66 -11.01 11.73
N LEU A 148 -1.38 -10.91 12.08
CA LEU A 148 -0.90 -10.87 13.46
C LEU A 148 -0.75 -9.40 13.87
N ALA A 149 -1.61 -8.94 14.76
CA ALA A 149 -1.60 -7.55 15.28
C ALA A 149 -0.66 -7.38 16.48
#